data_AF-A0A517Z0Z9-F1
#
_entry.id   AF-A0A517Z0Z9-F1
#
_cell.length_a   1.000
_cell.length_b   1.000
_cell.length_c   1.000
_cell.angle_alpha   90.00
_cell.angle_beta   90.00
_cell.angle_gamma   90.00
#
_symmetry.space_group_name_H-M   'P 1'
#
loop_
_entity.id
_entity.type
_entity.pdbx_description
1 polymer ?
#
loop_
_entity_poly.entity_id
_entity_poly.type
_entity_poly.pdbx_seq_one_letter_code
_entity_poly.pdbx_strand_id
1 'polypeptide(L)'
;MSATISAKCSHCQASLKLKDRSAVGRKARCPKCSRTFVIALPDEATATAGEDDDFLEGLDELTSEPIQEKPPIVTGGRRKKPAKKTTAPEPKQRSAIASFFSALLWINAHIAAAICVVDVALDAMYVLANWDQAVIGRFAIRQFGRLIFLAIFTLAAWYSLILPRDIGRRGAVFVTGGIYLFLFGVVGFAMGAMLTSVYERPISAVQWSAVWFGLSLILYGLGGFPHETARERAERLMASGRFDEALTALEEAMKETPGDDELFQMKQSIRDMMRYA
;
A
#
# COMPACT_ATOMS: atom_id res chain seq x y z
N MET A 1 32.32 -29.89 -12.37
CA MET A 1 31.89 -29.38 -13.68
C MET A 1 30.45 -29.84 -13.89
N SER A 2 29.47 -28.94 -13.84
CA SER A 2 28.05 -29.31 -13.93
C SER A 2 27.64 -29.57 -15.38
N ALA A 3 27.11 -30.77 -15.64
CA ALA A 3 26.59 -31.13 -16.96
C ALA A 3 25.34 -30.29 -17.26
N THR A 4 25.37 -29.51 -18.34
CA THR A 4 24.22 -28.74 -18.83
C THR A 4 23.20 -29.65 -19.49
N ILE A 5 21.94 -29.55 -19.09
CA ILE A 5 20.83 -30.37 -19.63
C ILE A 5 19.92 -29.47 -20.47
N SER A 6 19.51 -29.95 -21.64
CA SER A 6 18.55 -29.24 -22.51
C SER A 6 17.15 -29.83 -22.38
N ALA A 7 16.17 -29.02 -21.96
CA ALA A 7 14.76 -29.42 -21.88
C ALA A 7 13.95 -28.77 -23.02
N LYS A 8 13.00 -29.49 -23.61
CA LYS A 8 12.09 -28.96 -24.65
C LYS A 8 10.78 -28.51 -24.04
N CYS A 9 10.26 -27.36 -24.47
CA CYS A 9 8.94 -26.88 -24.05
C CYS A 9 7.82 -27.71 -24.69
N SER A 10 6.85 -28.16 -23.90
CA SER A 10 5.69 -28.95 -24.37
C SER A 10 4.78 -28.22 -25.37
N HIS A 11 4.76 -26.88 -25.34
CA HIS A 11 3.84 -26.09 -26.17
C HIS A 11 4.45 -25.57 -27.48
N CYS A 12 5.74 -25.26 -27.49
CA CYS A 12 6.39 -24.62 -28.65
C CYS A 12 7.71 -25.28 -29.07
N GLN A 13 8.09 -26.38 -28.42
CA GLN A 13 9.27 -27.20 -28.72
C GLN A 13 10.63 -26.47 -28.63
N ALA A 14 10.66 -25.22 -28.14
CA ALA A 14 11.91 -24.49 -27.91
C ALA A 14 12.78 -25.22 -26.87
N SER A 15 14.07 -25.36 -27.16
CA SER A 15 15.06 -25.93 -26.24
C SER A 15 15.58 -24.88 -25.26
N LEU A 16 15.51 -25.18 -23.97
CA LEU A 16 16.03 -24.35 -22.88
C LEU A 16 17.24 -25.07 -22.27
N LYS A 17 18.41 -24.42 -22.27
CA LYS A 17 19.62 -24.93 -21.61
C LYS A 17 19.58 -24.57 -20.13
N LEU A 18 19.50 -25.57 -19.26
CA LEU A 18 19.50 -25.40 -17.81
C LEU A 18 20.90 -25.72 -17.27
N LYS A 19 21.37 -24.87 -16.34
CA LYS A 19 22.72 -24.98 -15.76
C LYS A 19 22.82 -26.09 -14.71
N ASP A 20 21.69 -26.47 -14.10
CA ASP A 20 21.64 -27.44 -13.00
C ASP A 20 20.56 -28.51 -13.19
N ARG A 21 20.93 -29.77 -12.91
CA ARG A 21 20.03 -30.96 -12.91
C ARG A 21 19.00 -30.92 -11.78
N SER A 22 19.18 -30.06 -10.78
CA SER A 22 18.23 -29.86 -9.67
C SER A 22 16.94 -29.12 -10.05
N ALA A 23 16.85 -28.62 -11.30
CA ALA A 23 15.66 -27.96 -11.83
C ALA A 23 14.62 -28.96 -12.39
N VAL A 24 14.94 -30.24 -12.49
CA VAL A 24 13.99 -31.28 -12.93
C VAL A 24 12.83 -31.37 -11.92
N GLY A 25 11.60 -31.43 -12.42
CA GLY A 25 10.38 -31.46 -11.62
C GLY A 25 9.88 -30.09 -11.16
N ARG A 26 10.63 -29.01 -11.41
CA ARG A 26 10.17 -27.63 -11.13
C ARG A 26 9.45 -27.04 -12.34
N LYS A 27 8.50 -26.14 -12.07
CA LYS A 27 7.80 -25.35 -13.09
C LYS A 27 8.72 -24.24 -13.59
N ALA A 28 9.00 -24.21 -14.89
CA ALA A 28 9.76 -23.15 -15.55
C ALA A 28 8.90 -22.43 -16.60
N ARG A 29 9.16 -21.14 -16.84
CA ARG A 29 8.51 -20.37 -17.92
C ARG A 29 9.32 -20.48 -19.20
N CYS A 30 8.65 -20.77 -20.30
CA CYS A 30 9.28 -20.77 -21.62
C CYS A 30 9.59 -19.33 -22.08
N PRO A 31 10.78 -19.03 -22.64
CA PRO A 31 11.11 -17.70 -23.15
C PRO A 31 10.36 -17.33 -24.43
N LYS A 32 9.93 -18.31 -25.25
CA LYS A 32 9.20 -18.04 -26.50
C LYS A 32 7.69 -17.83 -26.29
N CYS A 33 7.04 -18.68 -25.48
CA CYS A 33 5.57 -18.65 -25.35
C CYS A 33 5.08 -18.23 -23.96
N SER A 34 5.96 -17.94 -23.00
CA SER A 34 5.67 -17.51 -21.62
C SER A 34 4.84 -18.46 -20.74
N ARG A 35 4.34 -19.58 -21.28
CA ARG A 35 3.60 -20.61 -20.54
C ARG A 35 4.54 -21.38 -19.60
N THR A 36 4.00 -21.75 -18.45
CA THR A 36 4.68 -22.58 -17.44
C THR A 36 4.57 -24.05 -17.79
N PHE A 37 5.68 -24.79 -17.75
CA PHE A 37 5.70 -26.24 -17.94
C PHE A 37 6.65 -26.90 -16.93
N VAL A 38 6.46 -28.19 -16.69
CA VAL A 38 7.30 -28.99 -15.78
C VAL A 38 8.43 -29.62 -16.59
N ILE A 39 9.67 -29.49 -16.10
CA ILE A 39 10.86 -30.06 -16.75
C ILE A 39 10.93 -31.57 -16.46
N ALA A 40 10.69 -32.40 -17.48
CA ALA A 40 10.89 -33.84 -17.43
C ALA A 40 12.33 -34.20 -17.87
N LEU A 41 12.92 -35.25 -17.29
CA LEU A 41 14.16 -35.82 -17.83
C LEU A 41 13.82 -36.54 -19.15
N PRO A 42 14.62 -36.37 -20.21
CA PRO A 42 14.57 -37.31 -21.31
C PRO A 42 15.02 -38.67 -20.77
N ASP A 43 14.12 -39.66 -20.78
CA ASP A 43 14.45 -41.03 -20.44
C ASP A 43 15.52 -41.50 -21.43
N GLU A 44 16.71 -41.83 -20.93
CA GLU A 44 17.73 -42.46 -21.77
C GLU A 44 17.20 -43.83 -22.20
N ALA A 45 17.28 -44.06 -23.50
CA ALA A 45 16.73 -45.22 -24.18
C ALA A 45 17.19 -46.52 -23.51
N THR A 46 16.19 -47.32 -23.13
CA THR A 46 16.27 -48.71 -22.75
C THR A 46 17.08 -49.52 -23.78
N ALA A 47 18.15 -50.15 -23.31
CA ALA A 47 18.81 -51.25 -24.00
C ALA A 47 18.90 -52.46 -23.05
N THR A 48 18.44 -53.60 -23.59
CA THR A 48 18.71 -55.02 -23.23
C THR A 48 18.09 -55.65 -21.98
N ALA A 49 17.06 -56.47 -22.23
CA ALA A 49 16.97 -57.94 -22.05
C ALA A 49 17.44 -58.62 -20.73
N GLY A 50 16.58 -59.54 -20.24
CA GLY A 50 16.81 -60.58 -19.21
C GLY A 50 15.66 -60.57 -18.19
N GLU A 51 14.61 -61.38 -18.36
CA GLU A 51 14.46 -62.79 -17.90
C GLU A 51 14.17 -62.93 -16.39
N ASP A 52 13.07 -63.64 -16.12
CA ASP A 52 12.75 -64.54 -15.00
C ASP A 52 12.05 -64.02 -13.72
N ASP A 53 10.74 -64.35 -13.68
CA ASP A 53 10.06 -65.27 -12.75
C ASP A 53 9.90 -64.98 -11.24
N ASP A 54 8.64 -65.19 -10.82
CA ASP A 54 8.19 -65.78 -9.56
C ASP A 54 8.55 -65.12 -8.22
N PHE A 55 7.64 -64.28 -7.70
CA PHE A 55 7.47 -64.18 -6.24
C PHE A 55 6.08 -63.64 -5.81
N LEU A 56 5.15 -64.58 -5.58
CA LEU A 56 4.02 -64.54 -4.62
C LEU A 56 2.92 -63.47 -4.88
N GLU A 57 1.69 -63.73 -5.31
CA GLU A 57 0.76 -64.87 -5.17
C GLU A 57 0.68 -65.47 -3.76
N GLY A 58 -0.23 -64.92 -2.94
CA GLY A 58 -0.68 -65.53 -1.69
C GLY A 58 -0.88 -64.53 -0.55
N LEU A 59 -2.04 -63.85 -0.50
CA LEU A 59 -2.63 -63.40 0.78
C LEU A 59 -4.11 -63.02 0.66
N ASP A 60 -4.91 -63.89 0.05
CA ASP A 60 -6.33 -63.98 0.41
C ASP A 60 -6.48 -65.15 1.39
N GLU A 61 -7.40 -65.00 2.34
CA GLU A 61 -7.79 -65.99 3.38
C GLU A 61 -7.14 -65.80 4.76
N LEU A 62 -7.85 -65.08 5.65
CA LEU A 62 -8.18 -65.55 7.01
C LEU A 62 -9.01 -64.50 7.80
N THR A 63 -10.30 -64.85 7.93
CA THR A 63 -11.10 -64.86 9.17
C THR A 63 -11.31 -63.58 9.99
N SER A 64 -12.60 -63.25 10.06
CA SER A 64 -13.30 -62.44 11.05
C SER A 64 -13.22 -62.95 12.50
N GLU A 65 -12.78 -62.10 13.44
CA GLU A 65 -13.29 -62.01 14.82
C GLU A 65 -13.13 -60.56 15.35
N PRO A 66 -14.05 -60.04 16.20
CA PRO A 66 -13.98 -58.68 16.72
C PRO A 66 -13.26 -58.66 18.08
N ILE A 67 -12.02 -58.17 18.12
CA ILE A 67 -11.30 -57.91 19.38
C ILE A 67 -11.44 -56.42 19.72
N GLN A 68 -12.19 -56.18 20.81
CA GLN A 68 -12.35 -54.88 21.45
C GLN A 68 -11.22 -54.74 22.49
N GLU A 69 -10.15 -53.99 22.19
CA GLU A 69 -9.14 -53.65 23.20
C GLU A 69 -8.52 -52.26 23.01
N LYS A 70 -8.88 -51.40 23.97
CA LYS A 70 -8.21 -50.23 24.56
C LYS A 70 -7.04 -49.57 23.78
N PRO A 71 -7.12 -48.26 23.44
CA PRO A 71 -6.00 -47.59 22.79
C PRO A 71 -4.82 -47.34 23.76
N PRO A 72 -3.58 -47.71 23.40
CA PRO A 72 -2.39 -47.21 24.07
C PRO A 72 -2.09 -45.79 23.60
N ILE A 73 -1.68 -44.97 24.57
CA ILE A 73 -1.23 -43.60 24.42
C ILE A 73 -0.01 -43.55 23.49
N VAL A 74 -0.21 -43.13 22.24
CA VAL A 74 0.89 -42.77 21.33
C VAL A 74 1.37 -41.36 21.70
N THR A 75 2.34 -41.31 22.60
CA THR A 75 3.25 -40.16 22.71
C THR A 75 4.21 -40.19 21.52
N GLY A 76 4.40 -39.06 20.83
CA GLY A 76 5.50 -38.90 19.87
C GLY A 76 5.13 -38.50 18.44
N GLY A 77 4.11 -37.67 18.25
CA GLY A 77 3.91 -36.95 16.98
C GLY A 77 5.02 -35.92 16.76
N ARG A 78 6.05 -36.29 15.99
CA ARG A 78 7.12 -35.40 15.49
C ARG A 78 6.47 -34.26 14.68
N ARG A 79 6.23 -33.11 15.31
CA ARG A 79 5.75 -31.87 14.65
C ARG A 79 6.67 -31.56 13.47
N LYS A 80 6.17 -31.83 12.24
CA LYS A 80 6.76 -31.30 11.01
C LYS A 80 6.78 -29.78 11.11
N LYS A 81 7.98 -29.20 10.97
CA LYS A 81 8.18 -27.75 10.84
C LYS A 81 7.18 -27.19 9.82
N PRO A 82 6.44 -26.11 10.13
CA PRO A 82 5.53 -25.50 9.18
C PRO A 82 6.31 -25.06 7.95
N ALA A 83 5.89 -25.58 6.80
CA ALA A 83 6.42 -25.24 5.50
C ALA A 83 6.35 -23.72 5.33
N LYS A 84 7.50 -23.14 4.94
CA LYS A 84 7.69 -21.74 4.60
C LYS A 84 6.55 -21.28 3.69
N LYS A 85 5.62 -20.50 4.27
CA LYS A 85 4.46 -19.91 3.61
C LYS A 85 4.96 -19.16 2.37
N THR A 86 4.68 -19.74 1.21
CA THR A 86 4.94 -19.12 -0.09
C THR A 86 4.16 -17.81 -0.11
N THR A 87 4.88 -16.70 0.01
CA THR A 87 4.37 -15.34 -0.11
C THR A 87 3.59 -15.23 -1.41
N ALA A 88 2.27 -15.03 -1.28
CA ALA A 88 1.39 -14.72 -2.39
C ALA A 88 1.93 -13.48 -3.11
N PRO A 89 1.93 -13.45 -4.45
CA PRO A 89 2.41 -12.30 -5.21
C PRO A 89 1.51 -11.10 -4.92
N GLU A 90 2.06 -10.06 -4.29
CA GLU A 90 1.34 -8.81 -4.05
C GLU A 90 0.80 -8.21 -5.37
N PRO A 91 -0.41 -7.62 -5.34
CA PRO A 91 -0.99 -6.96 -6.51
C PRO A 91 -0.17 -5.72 -6.88
N LYS A 92 0.44 -5.75 -8.08
CA LYS A 92 1.27 -4.68 -8.68
C LYS A 92 0.58 -3.30 -8.86
N GLN A 93 -0.71 -3.18 -8.55
CA GLN A 93 -1.54 -2.03 -8.89
C GLN A 93 -1.28 -0.80 -8.02
N ARG A 94 -0.68 -0.94 -6.82
CA ARG A 94 -0.40 0.19 -5.92
C ARG A 94 0.73 1.13 -6.40
N SER A 95 1.57 0.70 -7.35
CA SER A 95 2.72 1.50 -7.79
C SER A 95 2.36 2.68 -8.71
N ALA A 96 1.33 2.52 -9.55
CA ALA A 96 0.94 3.54 -10.54
C ALA A 96 0.32 4.81 -9.91
N ILE A 97 -0.40 4.64 -8.80
CA ILE A 97 -1.05 5.76 -8.09
C ILE A 97 0.01 6.63 -7.39
N ALA A 98 1.03 6.01 -6.79
CA ALA A 98 2.11 6.74 -6.13
C ALA A 98 2.93 7.59 -7.12
N SER A 99 3.19 7.09 -8.33
CA SER A 99 3.88 7.87 -9.37
C SER A 99 3.07 9.07 -9.84
N PHE A 100 1.73 8.97 -9.89
CA PHE A 100 0.87 10.05 -10.34
C PHE A 100 0.87 11.23 -9.35
N PHE A 101 0.74 10.95 -8.05
CA PHE A 101 0.81 12.00 -7.03
C PHE A 101 2.16 12.69 -6.95
N SER A 102 3.25 11.92 -7.14
CA SER A 102 4.60 12.50 -7.21
C SER A 102 4.75 13.46 -8.38
N ALA A 103 4.21 13.12 -9.57
CA ALA A 103 4.26 13.99 -10.74
C ALA A 103 3.43 15.27 -10.53
N LEU A 104 2.24 15.14 -9.93
CA LEU A 104 1.35 16.28 -9.66
C LEU A 104 1.97 17.26 -8.66
N LEU A 105 2.61 16.77 -7.60
CA LEU A 105 3.35 17.59 -6.63
C LEU A 105 4.47 18.37 -7.31
N TRP A 106 5.19 17.72 -8.23
CA TRP A 106 6.30 18.36 -8.95
C TRP A 106 5.82 19.48 -9.87
N ILE A 107 4.72 19.27 -10.59
CA ILE A 107 4.09 20.28 -11.45
C ILE A 107 3.60 21.47 -10.60
N ASN A 108 2.89 21.22 -9.50
CA ASN A 108 2.40 22.29 -8.63
C ASN A 108 3.54 23.11 -8.02
N ALA A 109 4.67 22.48 -7.66
CA ALA A 109 5.84 23.19 -7.16
C ALA A 109 6.45 24.13 -8.23
N HIS A 110 6.49 23.69 -9.49
CA HIS A 110 7.02 24.52 -10.59
C HIS A 110 6.09 25.69 -10.91
N ILE A 111 4.77 25.47 -10.91
CA ILE A 111 3.79 26.54 -11.11
C ILE A 111 3.90 27.57 -9.99
N ALA A 112 3.99 27.15 -8.72
CA ALA A 112 4.16 28.05 -7.58
C ALA A 112 5.47 28.88 -7.69
N ALA A 113 6.57 28.24 -8.09
CA ALA A 113 7.84 28.93 -8.31
C ALA A 113 7.73 29.97 -9.45
N ALA A 114 7.10 29.62 -10.57
CA ALA A 114 6.90 30.54 -11.70
C ALA A 114 6.07 31.76 -11.30
N ILE A 115 4.98 31.56 -10.55
CA ILE A 115 4.15 32.65 -10.02
C ILE A 115 4.99 33.57 -9.13
N CYS A 116 5.81 33.02 -8.24
CA CYS A 116 6.67 33.82 -7.37
C CYS A 116 7.67 34.67 -8.16
N VAL A 117 8.25 34.14 -9.24
CA VAL A 117 9.19 34.89 -10.08
C VAL A 117 8.50 36.06 -10.78
N VAL A 118 7.31 35.83 -11.35
CA VAL A 118 6.53 36.89 -12.01
C VAL A 118 6.13 37.98 -11.03
N ASP A 119 5.68 37.61 -9.83
CA ASP A 119 5.30 38.56 -8.78
C ASP A 119 6.48 39.41 -8.31
N VAL A 120 7.66 38.81 -8.13
CA VAL A 120 8.89 39.55 -7.77
C VAL A 120 9.28 40.52 -8.88
N ALA A 121 9.18 40.11 -10.14
CA ALA A 121 9.50 40.97 -11.27
C ALA A 121 8.53 42.16 -11.38
N LEU A 122 7.23 41.94 -11.21
CA LEU A 122 6.22 43.01 -11.20
C LEU A 122 6.47 44.00 -10.07
N ASP A 123 6.74 43.51 -8.86
CA ASP A 123 7.04 44.38 -7.72
C ASP A 123 8.36 45.15 -7.93
N ALA A 124 9.39 44.53 -8.51
CA ALA A 124 10.64 45.20 -8.85
C ALA A 124 10.43 46.32 -9.87
N MET A 125 9.62 46.08 -10.91
CA MET A 125 9.25 47.12 -11.88
C MET A 125 8.47 48.27 -11.21
N TYR A 126 7.60 47.96 -10.24
CA TYR A 126 6.87 48.98 -9.50
C TYR A 126 7.78 49.85 -8.62
N VAL A 127 8.77 49.25 -7.94
CA VAL A 127 9.77 49.99 -7.16
C VAL A 127 10.64 50.87 -8.06
N LEU A 128 11.04 50.37 -9.24
CA LEU A 128 11.80 51.15 -10.20
C LEU A 128 11.01 52.34 -10.76
N ALA A 129 9.69 52.19 -10.94
CA ALA A 129 8.81 53.27 -11.36
C ALA A 129 8.59 54.32 -10.26
N ASN A 130 8.50 53.88 -8.99
CA ASN A 130 8.18 54.73 -7.85
C ASN A 130 9.28 54.66 -6.78
N TRP A 131 10.31 55.49 -6.94
CA TRP A 131 11.48 55.54 -6.06
C TRP A 131 11.21 56.34 -4.76
N ASP A 132 10.27 55.86 -3.94
CA ASP A 132 9.96 56.44 -2.63
C ASP A 132 10.40 55.46 -1.52
N GLN A 133 11.03 55.99 -0.46
CA GLN A 133 11.44 55.23 0.74
C GLN A 133 10.27 54.45 1.35
N ALA A 134 9.06 55.03 1.33
CA ALA A 134 7.86 54.35 1.81
C ALA A 134 7.45 53.14 0.94
N VAL A 135 7.72 53.20 -0.37
CA VAL A 135 7.45 52.10 -1.31
C VAL A 135 8.46 50.96 -1.09
N ILE A 136 9.74 51.29 -0.86
CA ILE A 136 10.80 50.32 -0.57
C ILE A 136 10.49 49.54 0.72
N GLY A 137 10.02 50.21 1.78
CA GLY A 137 9.64 49.53 3.03
C GLY A 137 8.50 48.53 2.85
N ARG A 138 7.46 48.90 2.11
CA ARG A 138 6.34 48.00 1.78
C ARG A 138 6.77 46.81 0.93
N PHE A 139 7.67 47.04 -0.03
CA PHE A 139 8.26 45.98 -0.83
C PHE A 139 9.03 44.98 0.03
N ALA A 140 9.91 45.46 0.91
CA ALA A 140 10.74 44.60 1.76
C ALA A 140 9.89 43.69 2.68
N ILE A 141 8.86 44.24 3.33
CA ILE A 141 7.95 43.46 4.19
C ILE A 141 7.22 42.39 3.37
N ARG A 142 6.74 42.75 2.18
CA ARG A 142 6.00 41.84 1.29
C ARG A 142 6.89 40.69 0.79
N GLN A 143 8.13 40.98 0.41
CA GLN A 143 9.09 39.96 -0.01
C GLN A 143 9.51 39.04 1.14
N PHE A 144 9.72 39.60 2.33
CA PHE A 144 10.05 38.80 3.52
C PHE A 144 8.92 37.83 3.89
N GLY A 145 7.66 38.29 3.84
CA GLY A 145 6.49 37.43 4.04
C GLY A 145 6.40 36.29 3.02
N ARG A 146 6.69 36.56 1.74
CA ARG A 146 6.74 35.53 0.69
C ARG A 146 7.86 34.51 0.90
N LEU A 147 9.05 34.96 1.31
CA LEU A 147 10.17 34.06 1.59
C LEU A 147 9.86 33.13 2.76
N ILE A 148 9.26 33.66 3.84
CA ILE A 148 8.80 32.84 4.96
C ILE A 148 7.76 31.81 4.49
N PHE A 149 6.80 32.23 3.67
CA PHE A 149 5.79 31.33 3.14
C PHE A 149 6.41 30.19 2.32
N LEU A 150 7.32 30.49 1.40
CA LEU A 150 8.04 29.49 0.60
C LEU A 150 8.89 28.56 1.48
N ALA A 151 9.56 29.09 2.50
CA ALA A 151 10.34 28.29 3.44
C ALA A 151 9.45 27.31 4.21
N ILE A 152 8.28 27.74 4.67
CA ILE A 152 7.38 26.84 5.40
C ILE A 152 6.73 25.82 4.45
N PHE A 153 6.33 26.23 3.25
CA PHE A 153 5.75 25.32 2.26
C PHE A 153 6.75 24.22 1.86
N THR A 154 8.00 24.60 1.62
CA THR A 154 9.07 23.63 1.30
C THR A 154 9.38 22.72 2.47
N LEU A 155 9.43 23.24 3.70
CA LEU A 155 9.55 22.42 4.91
C LEU A 155 8.38 21.43 5.06
N ALA A 156 7.15 21.86 4.83
CA ALA A 156 5.96 20.99 4.91
C ALA A 156 5.97 19.89 3.84
N ALA A 157 6.35 20.23 2.61
CA ALA A 157 6.53 19.27 1.53
C ALA A 157 7.63 18.25 1.85
N TRP A 158 8.77 18.73 2.39
CA TRP A 158 9.88 17.88 2.80
C TRP A 158 9.50 16.96 3.97
N TYR A 159 8.77 17.48 4.96
CA TYR A 159 8.26 16.70 6.10
C TYR A 159 7.32 15.59 5.63
N SER A 160 6.49 15.86 4.63
CA SER A 160 5.58 14.88 4.01
C SER A 160 6.34 13.76 3.28
N LEU A 161 7.55 14.03 2.77
CA LEU A 161 8.40 13.03 2.13
C LEU A 161 9.19 12.17 3.13
N ILE A 162 9.53 12.74 4.30
CA ILE A 162 10.33 12.05 5.32
C ILE A 162 9.50 11.17 6.24
N LEU A 163 8.22 11.51 6.45
CA LEU A 163 7.39 10.74 7.36
C LEU A 163 7.32 9.27 6.90
N PRO A 164 7.74 8.33 7.77
CA PRO A 164 7.81 6.92 7.41
C PRO A 164 6.42 6.42 7.00
N ARG A 165 6.37 5.67 5.88
CA ARG A 165 5.14 5.09 5.32
C ARG A 165 4.34 4.22 6.30
N ASP A 166 4.95 3.82 7.42
CA ASP A 166 4.32 2.99 8.46
C ASP A 166 3.46 3.78 9.44
N ILE A 167 3.44 5.12 9.37
CA ILE A 167 2.41 5.89 10.06
C ILE A 167 1.10 5.57 9.36
N GLY A 168 0.35 4.64 9.94
CA GLY A 168 -0.89 4.10 9.39
C GLY A 168 -1.85 5.19 8.94
N ARG A 169 -2.79 4.83 8.06
CA ARG A 169 -3.72 5.72 7.32
C ARG A 169 -4.27 6.91 8.13
N ARG A 170 -4.49 6.72 9.43
CA ARG A 170 -4.94 7.75 10.39
C ARG A 170 -3.90 8.87 10.61
N GLY A 171 -2.62 8.55 10.80
CA GLY A 171 -1.58 9.55 11.02
C GLY A 171 -1.26 10.38 9.77
N ALA A 172 -1.40 9.79 8.57
CA ALA A 172 -1.30 10.54 7.32
C ALA A 172 -2.42 11.60 7.20
N VAL A 173 -3.65 11.28 7.62
CA VAL A 173 -4.76 12.25 7.64
C VAL A 173 -4.51 13.39 8.63
N PHE A 174 -4.00 13.09 9.83
CA PHE A 174 -3.69 14.13 10.83
C PHE A 174 -2.55 15.05 10.38
N VAL A 175 -1.49 14.51 9.78
CA VAL A 175 -0.38 15.31 9.26
C VAL A 175 -0.85 16.18 8.09
N THR A 176 -1.55 15.58 7.12
CA THR A 176 -2.03 16.31 5.95
C THR A 176 -3.01 17.40 6.38
N GLY A 177 -3.88 17.08 7.34
CA GLY A 177 -4.79 18.00 7.99
C GLY A 177 -4.11 19.17 8.68
N GLY A 178 -3.09 18.89 9.48
CA GLY A 178 -2.28 19.89 10.16
C GLY A 178 -1.56 20.82 9.18
N ILE A 179 -1.01 20.26 8.09
CA ILE A 179 -0.38 21.06 7.02
C ILE A 179 -1.42 21.94 6.34
N TYR A 180 -2.61 21.43 6.04
CA TYR A 180 -3.69 22.22 5.45
C TYR A 180 -4.13 23.35 6.36
N LEU A 181 -4.44 23.08 7.63
CA LEU A 181 -4.80 24.10 8.63
C LEU A 181 -3.72 25.16 8.78
N PHE A 182 -2.46 24.74 8.80
CA PHE A 182 -1.33 25.65 8.88
C PHE A 182 -1.23 26.56 7.65
N LEU A 183 -1.25 25.98 6.44
CA LEU A 183 -1.20 26.75 5.19
C LEU A 183 -2.38 27.70 5.08
N PHE A 184 -3.57 27.27 5.49
CA PHE A 184 -4.77 28.10 5.48
C PHE A 184 -4.68 29.26 6.47
N GLY A 185 -4.11 29.02 7.66
CA GLY A 185 -3.83 30.08 8.64
C GLY A 185 -2.84 31.11 8.10
N VAL A 186 -1.75 30.67 7.47
CA VAL A 186 -0.74 31.59 6.91
C VAL A 186 -1.28 32.37 5.71
N VAL A 187 -1.98 31.71 4.78
CA VAL A 187 -2.61 32.38 3.62
C VAL A 187 -3.68 33.35 4.10
N GLY A 188 -4.54 32.94 5.04
CA GLY A 188 -5.57 33.81 5.61
C GLY A 188 -4.99 35.03 6.32
N PHE A 189 -3.88 34.86 7.04
CA PHE A 189 -3.17 35.98 7.68
C PHE A 189 -2.54 36.92 6.65
N ALA A 190 -1.85 36.39 5.64
CA ALA A 190 -1.23 37.20 4.59
C ALA A 190 -2.27 37.98 3.76
N MET A 191 -3.38 37.33 3.43
CA MET A 191 -4.49 37.93 2.70
C MET A 191 -5.22 38.98 3.55
N GLY A 192 -5.40 38.72 4.85
CA GLY A 192 -5.91 39.69 5.81
C GLY A 192 -5.03 40.93 5.92
N ALA A 193 -3.71 40.76 6.06
CA ALA A 193 -2.75 41.86 6.10
C ALA A 193 -2.76 42.68 4.80
N MET A 194 -2.86 42.01 3.65
CA MET A 194 -2.95 42.68 2.35
C MET A 194 -4.27 43.46 2.21
N LEU A 195 -5.41 42.89 2.61
CA LEU A 195 -6.71 43.56 2.57
C LEU A 195 -6.76 44.76 3.51
N THR A 196 -6.15 44.67 4.71
CA THR A 196 -6.04 45.82 5.63
C THR A 196 -5.18 46.94 5.10
N SER A 197 -4.26 46.66 4.15
CA SER A 197 -3.47 47.72 3.51
C SER A 197 -4.21 48.44 2.38
N VAL A 198 -5.29 47.85 1.85
CA VAL A 198 -6.04 48.35 0.70
C VAL A 198 -7.37 48.99 1.12
N TYR A 199 -8.01 48.49 2.17
CA TYR A 199 -9.29 49.02 2.67
C TYR A 199 -9.08 49.89 3.91
N GLU A 200 -9.50 51.16 3.83
CA GLU A 200 -9.45 52.14 4.93
C GLU A 200 -10.30 51.77 6.15
N ARG A 201 -11.13 50.72 6.06
CA ARG A 201 -11.90 50.22 7.20
C ARG A 201 -11.17 49.05 7.86
N PRO A 202 -10.67 49.21 9.10
CA PRO A 202 -9.93 48.18 9.79
C PRO A 202 -10.91 47.13 10.30
N ILE A 203 -11.29 46.19 9.44
CA ILE A 203 -11.64 44.87 9.96
C ILE A 203 -10.31 44.34 10.51
N SER A 204 -10.20 44.29 11.84
CA SER A 204 -8.96 43.89 12.50
C SER A 204 -8.50 42.55 11.94
N ALA A 205 -7.19 42.36 11.73
CA ALA A 205 -6.64 41.11 11.20
C ALA A 205 -7.13 39.87 11.97
N VAL A 206 -7.45 40.06 13.26
CA VAL A 206 -8.06 39.07 14.15
C VAL A 206 -9.44 38.60 13.64
N GLN A 207 -10.30 39.50 13.19
CA GLN A 207 -11.63 39.15 12.67
C GLN A 207 -11.56 38.33 11.39
N TRP A 208 -10.65 38.67 10.46
CA TRP A 208 -10.43 37.86 9.26
C TRP A 208 -9.87 36.48 9.59
N SER A 209 -8.92 36.40 10.53
CA SER A 209 -8.39 35.11 10.98
C SER A 209 -9.47 34.23 11.63
N ALA A 210 -10.41 34.82 12.38
CA ALA A 210 -11.51 34.11 13.01
C ALA A 210 -12.53 33.58 12.00
N VAL A 211 -12.88 34.37 10.98
CA VAL A 211 -13.76 33.92 9.88
C VAL A 211 -13.12 32.77 9.12
N TRP A 212 -11.81 32.87 8.84
CA TRP A 212 -11.11 31.80 8.12
C TRP A 212 -10.94 30.53 8.96
N PHE A 213 -10.63 30.66 10.25
CA PHE A 213 -10.60 29.52 11.17
C PHE A 213 -11.96 28.84 11.28
N GLY A 214 -13.03 29.63 11.39
CA GLY A 214 -14.40 29.12 11.41
C GLY A 214 -14.76 28.37 10.14
N LEU A 215 -14.47 28.93 8.97
CA LEU A 215 -14.72 28.27 7.69
C LEU A 215 -13.84 27.02 7.50
N SER A 216 -12.59 27.05 7.96
CA SER A 216 -11.71 25.88 7.95
C SER A 216 -12.23 24.77 8.85
N LEU A 217 -12.65 25.09 10.08
CA LEU A 217 -13.28 24.13 11.01
C LEU A 217 -14.58 23.56 10.45
N ILE A 218 -15.39 24.38 9.78
CA ILE A 218 -16.63 23.93 9.12
C ILE A 218 -16.29 22.97 7.98
N LEU A 219 -15.31 23.30 7.12
CA LEU A 219 -14.87 22.40 6.04
C LEU A 219 -14.24 21.12 6.58
N TYR A 220 -13.51 21.20 7.69
CA TYR A 220 -12.89 20.05 8.34
C TYR A 220 -13.93 19.15 9.05
N GLY A 221 -14.96 19.76 9.64
CA GLY A 221 -16.10 19.06 10.26
C GLY A 221 -17.04 18.45 9.22
N LEU A 222 -17.29 19.14 8.11
CA LEU A 222 -18.04 18.63 6.95
C LEU A 222 -17.26 17.56 6.19
N GLY A 223 -15.94 17.60 6.25
CA GLY A 223 -15.03 16.59 5.71
C GLY A 223 -15.14 15.23 6.38
N GLY A 224 -16.09 15.05 7.33
CA GLY A 224 -16.59 13.79 7.86
C GLY A 224 -15.48 12.83 8.24
N PHE A 225 -15.19 12.69 9.55
CA PHE A 225 -14.31 11.63 10.04
C PHE A 225 -14.53 10.37 9.21
N PRO A 226 -13.49 9.86 8.51
CA PRO A 226 -13.68 8.78 7.56
C PRO A 226 -14.43 7.68 8.29
N HIS A 227 -15.66 7.41 7.84
CA HIS A 227 -16.51 6.42 8.48
C HIS A 227 -15.66 5.16 8.64
N GLU A 228 -15.52 4.70 9.89
CA GLU A 228 -14.71 3.53 10.20
C GLU A 228 -15.20 2.41 9.29
N THR A 229 -14.36 2.03 8.32
CA THR A 229 -14.78 1.06 7.30
C THR A 229 -15.22 -0.21 8.02
N ALA A 230 -16.28 -0.86 7.54
CA ALA A 230 -16.80 -2.07 8.16
C ALA A 230 -15.69 -3.15 8.35
N ARG A 231 -14.67 -3.13 7.49
CA ARG A 231 -13.42 -3.89 7.62
C ARG A 231 -12.60 -3.54 8.87
N GLU A 232 -12.28 -2.26 9.09
CA GLU A 232 -11.51 -1.82 10.29
C GLU A 232 -12.27 -2.16 11.58
N ARG A 233 -13.60 -2.03 11.56
CA ARG A 233 -14.46 -2.45 12.68
C ARG A 233 -14.35 -3.95 12.94
N ALA A 234 -14.40 -4.78 11.89
CA ALA A 234 -14.25 -6.23 12.03
C ALA A 234 -12.88 -6.62 12.60
N GLU A 235 -11.79 -5.99 12.15
CA GLU A 235 -10.44 -6.22 12.67
C GLU A 235 -10.32 -5.88 14.17
N ARG A 236 -10.89 -4.75 14.61
CA ARG A 236 -10.92 -4.38 16.02
C ARG A 236 -11.73 -5.39 16.86
N LEU A 237 -12.86 -5.88 16.34
CA LEU A 237 -13.70 -6.87 17.03
C LEU A 237 -13.00 -8.23 17.14
N MET A 238 -12.30 -8.68 16.08
CA MET A 238 -11.44 -9.87 16.14
C MET A 238 -10.36 -9.75 17.21
N ALA A 239 -9.69 -8.60 17.30
CA ALA A 239 -8.65 -8.36 18.30
C ALA A 239 -9.19 -8.40 19.74
N SER A 240 -10.49 -8.09 19.93
CA SER A 240 -11.19 -8.18 21.22
C SER A 240 -11.76 -9.58 21.54
N GLY A 241 -11.62 -10.56 20.64
CA GLY A 241 -12.20 -11.90 20.79
C GLY A 241 -13.72 -11.98 20.56
N ARG A 242 -14.37 -10.89 20.10
CA ARG A 242 -15.82 -10.85 19.82
C ARG A 242 -16.09 -11.33 18.38
N PHE A 243 -15.94 -12.62 18.15
CA PHE A 243 -15.98 -13.21 16.80
C PHE A 243 -17.34 -13.11 16.09
N ASP A 244 -18.46 -13.20 16.82
CA ASP A 244 -19.80 -13.11 16.24
C ASP A 244 -20.10 -11.71 15.65
N GLU A 245 -19.72 -10.67 16.39
CA GLU A 245 -19.86 -9.28 15.94
C GLU A 245 -18.91 -8.96 14.80
N ALA A 246 -17.69 -9.51 14.84
CA ALA A 246 -16.73 -9.38 13.75
C ALA A 246 -17.28 -9.99 12.45
N LEU A 247 -17.95 -11.14 12.52
CA LEU A 247 -18.62 -11.76 11.36
C LEU A 247 -19.74 -10.87 10.81
N THR A 248 -20.54 -10.27 11.68
CA THR A 248 -21.64 -9.39 11.26
C THR A 248 -21.10 -8.15 10.54
N ALA A 249 -20.05 -7.51 11.09
CA ALA A 249 -19.40 -6.38 10.45
C ALA A 249 -18.74 -6.75 9.10
N LEU A 250 -18.18 -7.95 8.99
CA LEU A 250 -17.63 -8.47 7.73
C LEU A 250 -18.71 -8.70 6.68
N GLU A 251 -19.87 -9.21 7.05
CA GLU A 251 -20.99 -9.38 6.11
C GLU A 251 -21.53 -8.04 5.60
N GLU A 252 -21.55 -7.02 6.44
CA GLU A 252 -21.85 -5.64 6.04
C GLU A 252 -20.80 -5.11 5.04
N ALA A 253 -19.51 -5.29 5.33
CA ALA A 253 -18.42 -4.92 4.41
C ALA A 253 -18.53 -5.63 3.04
N MET A 254 -18.91 -6.91 3.05
CA MET A 254 -19.11 -7.69 1.82
C MET A 254 -20.32 -7.24 1.00
N LYS A 255 -21.34 -6.63 1.63
CA LYS A 255 -22.47 -6.01 0.91
C LYS A 255 -22.04 -4.73 0.21
N GLU A 256 -21.20 -3.92 0.85
CA GLU A 256 -20.68 -2.68 0.27
C GLU A 256 -19.69 -2.95 -0.87
N THR A 257 -18.86 -3.99 -0.72
CA THR A 257 -17.79 -4.32 -1.67
C THR A 257 -17.85 -5.79 -2.10
N PRO A 258 -18.80 -6.16 -2.97
CA PRO A 258 -18.90 -7.53 -3.44
C PRO A 258 -17.68 -7.91 -4.29
N GLY A 259 -17.05 -9.05 -3.97
CA GLY A 259 -15.91 -9.60 -4.72
C GLY A 259 -14.52 -9.29 -4.14
N ASP A 260 -14.42 -8.72 -2.94
CA ASP A 260 -13.13 -8.62 -2.24
C ASP A 260 -12.73 -9.98 -1.63
N ASP A 261 -11.79 -10.67 -2.29
CA ASP A 261 -11.24 -11.95 -1.84
C ASP A 261 -10.66 -11.89 -0.42
N GLU A 262 -10.16 -10.74 0.03
CA GLU A 262 -9.61 -10.58 1.38
C GLU A 262 -10.70 -10.68 2.44
N LEU A 263 -11.89 -10.10 2.19
CA LEU A 263 -13.02 -10.19 3.11
C LEU A 263 -13.52 -11.64 3.24
N PHE A 264 -13.53 -12.39 2.12
CA PHE A 264 -13.86 -13.81 2.15
C PHE A 264 -12.85 -14.63 2.96
N GLN A 265 -11.55 -14.41 2.75
CA GLN A 265 -10.50 -15.08 3.52
C GLN A 265 -10.58 -14.75 5.01
N MET A 266 -10.84 -13.48 5.34
CA MET A 266 -10.98 -13.05 6.74
C MET A 266 -12.20 -13.69 7.40
N LYS A 267 -13.36 -13.70 6.72
CA LYS A 267 -14.56 -14.42 7.19
C LYS A 267 -14.30 -15.90 7.44
N GLN A 268 -13.51 -16.54 6.58
CA GLN A 268 -13.17 -17.96 6.74
C GLN A 268 -12.22 -18.17 7.92
N SER A 269 -11.22 -17.29 8.10
CA SER A 269 -10.31 -17.35 9.24
C SER A 269 -11.03 -17.22 10.58
N ILE A 270 -12.05 -16.36 10.68
CA ILE A 270 -12.86 -16.22 11.90
C ILE A 270 -13.66 -17.49 12.17
N ARG A 271 -14.29 -18.07 11.14
CA ARG A 271 -15.03 -19.33 11.29
C ARG A 271 -14.14 -20.48 11.75
N ASP A 272 -12.91 -20.54 11.27
CA ASP A 272 -11.95 -21.53 11.73
C ASP A 272 -11.52 -21.26 13.17
N MET A 273 -11.27 -20.00 13.57
CA MET A 273 -10.99 -19.66 14.97
C MET A 273 -12.13 -20.06 15.92
N MET A 274 -13.39 -19.84 15.54
CA MET A 274 -14.55 -20.25 16.35
C MET A 274 -14.70 -21.76 16.50
N ARG A 275 -14.23 -22.56 15.53
CA ARG A 275 -14.25 -24.02 15.64
C ARG A 275 -13.24 -24.56 16.66
N TYR A 276 -12.20 -23.78 16.96
CA TYR A 276 -11.09 -24.17 17.83
C TYR A 276 -11.05 -23.40 19.17
N ALA A 277 -11.99 -22.50 19.41
CA ALA A 277 -12.17 -21.77 20.66
C ALA A 277 -13.07 -22.55 21.62
#